data_AF-A0A6N0I2G2-F1
#
_entry.id   AF-A0A6N0I2G2-F1
#
_cell.length_a   1.000
_cell.length_b   1.000
_cell.length_c   1.000
_cell.angle_alpha   90.00
_cell.angle_beta   90.00
_cell.angle_gamma   90.00
#
_symmetry.space_group_name_H-M   'P 1'
#
loop_
_entity.id
_entity.type
_entity.pdbx_description
1 polymer ?
#
loop_
_entity_poly.entity_id
_entity_poly.type
_entity_poly.pdbx_seq_one_letter_code
_entity_poly.pdbx_strand_id
1 'polypeptide(L)'
;METKIGHQIQKLRKSENMSQEKLAEKLGVSRHSISNWEREISNPDLKTILEITKLFNVSLNQLIKGVEIMQVNKYVYSTLAFFLGGFGAHKFYVKKNKKALLYLLFCWTEIPGVIGMIEGVLTLVRPSDSENNIEIN
;
A
#
# COMPACT_ATOMS: atom_id res chain seq x y z
N MET A 1 18.40 4.22 5.70
CA MET A 1 18.20 5.38 4.81
C MET A 1 16.93 6.08 5.24
N GLU A 2 17.03 7.32 5.69
CA GLU A 2 15.86 8.18 5.97
C GLU A 2 15.12 8.40 4.64
N THR A 3 13.86 7.96 4.55
CA THR A 3 13.08 8.14 3.33
C THR A 3 12.44 9.51 3.36
N LYS A 4 12.61 10.30 2.30
CA LYS A 4 12.03 11.64 2.26
C LYS A 4 10.54 11.60 1.96
N ILE A 5 9.81 12.56 2.48
CA ILE A 5 8.34 12.65 2.39
C ILE A 5 7.84 12.68 0.94
N GLY A 6 8.59 13.31 0.03
CA GLY A 6 8.27 13.37 -1.40
C GLY A 6 8.11 12.00 -2.05
N HIS A 7 9.04 11.08 -1.76
CA HIS A 7 8.98 9.71 -2.24
C HIS A 7 7.76 8.96 -1.67
N GLN A 8 7.38 9.24 -0.42
CA GLN A 8 6.23 8.60 0.21
C GLN A 8 4.90 9.08 -0.37
N ILE A 9 4.80 10.39 -0.66
CA ILE A 9 3.65 10.96 -1.37
C ILE A 9 3.50 10.32 -2.75
N GLN A 10 4.61 10.17 -3.50
CA GLN A 10 4.58 9.51 -4.79
C GLN A 10 4.11 8.05 -4.70
N LYS A 11 4.62 7.31 -3.72
CA LYS A 11 4.24 5.91 -3.48
C LYS A 11 2.75 5.76 -3.18
N LEU A 12 2.24 6.52 -2.21
CA LEU A 12 0.82 6.53 -1.85
C LEU A 12 -0.08 6.90 -3.04
N ARG A 13 0.35 7.89 -3.84
CA ARG A 13 -0.36 8.29 -5.06
C ARG A 13 -0.46 7.14 -6.06
N LYS A 14 0.65 6.43 -6.30
CA LYS A 14 0.72 5.32 -7.26
C LYS A 14 -0.06 4.10 -6.77
N SER A 15 -0.03 3.79 -5.47
CA SER A 15 -0.80 2.65 -4.92
C SER A 15 -2.31 2.82 -5.07
N GLU A 16 -2.79 4.07 -5.12
CA GLU A 16 -4.18 4.42 -5.41
C GLU A 16 -4.46 4.71 -6.90
N ASN A 17 -3.51 4.40 -7.79
CA ASN A 17 -3.60 4.64 -9.23
C ASN A 17 -3.97 6.10 -9.62
N MET A 18 -3.44 7.09 -8.88
CA MET A 18 -3.73 8.51 -9.13
C MET A 18 -2.64 9.19 -9.97
N SER A 19 -3.02 10.13 -10.85
CA SER A 19 -2.07 11.05 -11.50
C SER A 19 -1.67 12.19 -10.55
N GLN A 20 -0.58 12.91 -10.86
CA GLN A 20 -0.18 14.09 -10.08
C GLN A 20 -1.26 15.17 -10.09
N GLU A 21 -1.92 15.36 -11.24
CA GLU A 21 -3.09 16.23 -11.41
C GLU A 21 -4.24 15.84 -10.47
N LYS A 22 -4.60 14.56 -10.42
CA LYS A 22 -5.70 14.06 -9.58
C LYS A 22 -5.42 14.23 -8.09
N LEU A 23 -4.16 14.06 -7.68
CA LEU A 23 -3.75 14.30 -6.30
C LEU A 23 -3.78 15.80 -5.95
N ALA A 24 -3.29 16.65 -6.87
CA ALA A 24 -3.32 18.10 -6.72
C ALA A 24 -4.76 18.61 -6.52
N GLU A 25 -5.70 18.14 -7.34
CA GLU A 25 -7.12 18.47 -7.22
C GLU A 25 -7.70 18.10 -5.84
N LYS A 26 -7.40 16.88 -5.36
CA LYS A 26 -7.87 16.39 -4.06
C LYS A 26 -7.31 17.16 -2.85
N LEU A 27 -6.10 17.68 -2.97
CA LEU A 27 -5.42 18.45 -1.91
C LEU A 27 -5.61 19.96 -2.08
N GLY A 28 -6.30 20.42 -3.12
CA GLY A 28 -6.48 21.85 -3.38
C GLY A 28 -5.17 22.60 -3.67
N VAL A 29 -4.18 21.93 -4.29
CA VAL A 29 -2.87 22.52 -4.63
C VAL A 29 -2.57 22.42 -6.12
N SER A 30 -1.53 23.12 -6.58
CA SER A 30 -1.14 23.02 -7.99
C SER A 30 -0.46 21.67 -8.29
N ARG A 31 -0.63 21.17 -9.52
CA ARG A 31 0.13 20.00 -10.01
C ARG A 31 1.65 20.20 -9.95
N HIS A 32 2.10 21.45 -10.13
CA HIS A 32 3.51 21.81 -9.97
C HIS A 32 4.00 21.59 -8.53
N SER A 33 3.17 21.88 -7.53
CA SER A 33 3.47 21.61 -6.12
C SER A 33 3.69 20.11 -5.88
N ILE A 34 2.78 19.27 -6.36
CA ILE A 34 2.92 17.80 -6.27
C ILE A 34 4.23 17.34 -6.93
N SER A 35 4.50 17.79 -8.16
CA SER A 35 5.73 17.44 -8.88
C SER A 35 6.99 17.89 -8.16
N ASN A 36 6.99 19.06 -7.53
CA ASN A 36 8.12 19.55 -6.74
C ASN A 36 8.33 18.72 -5.47
N TRP A 37 7.25 18.33 -4.78
CA TRP A 37 7.35 17.48 -3.60
C TRP A 37 7.91 16.11 -3.95
N GLU A 38 7.38 15.47 -5.00
CA GLU A 38 7.86 14.15 -5.44
C GLU A 38 9.30 14.13 -5.93
N ARG A 39 9.82 15.28 -6.41
CA ARG A 39 11.21 15.47 -6.85
C ARG A 39 12.11 16.09 -5.78
N GLU A 40 11.60 16.26 -4.55
CA GLU A 40 12.34 16.81 -3.42
C GLU A 40 12.86 18.25 -3.61
N ILE A 41 12.20 19.02 -4.47
CA ILE A 41 12.53 20.44 -4.71
C ILE A 41 11.94 21.33 -3.62
N SER A 42 10.79 20.95 -3.07
CA SER A 42 10.17 21.59 -1.92
C SER A 42 9.43 20.57 -1.07
N ASN A 43 8.99 20.97 0.12
CA ASN A 43 8.17 20.14 0.98
C ASN A 43 6.75 20.71 1.12
N PRO A 44 5.73 19.86 1.32
CA PRO A 44 4.41 20.32 1.73
C PRO A 44 4.46 20.93 3.13
N ASP A 45 3.56 21.89 3.40
CA ASP A 45 3.40 22.44 4.75
C ASP A 45 2.68 21.46 5.69
N LEU A 46 2.69 21.75 6.99
CA LEU A 46 2.10 20.88 8.00
C LEU A 46 0.60 20.64 7.75
N LYS A 47 -0.14 21.65 7.29
CA LYS A 47 -1.57 21.52 7.00
C LYS A 47 -1.80 20.51 5.87
N THR A 48 -1.06 20.65 4.79
CA THR A 48 -1.08 19.75 3.63
C THR A 48 -0.68 18.34 4.03
N ILE A 49 0.34 18.19 4.88
CA ILE A 49 0.76 16.89 5.42
C ILE A 49 -0.41 16.21 6.16
N LEU A 50 -1.17 16.96 6.97
CA LEU A 50 -2.35 16.44 7.67
C LEU A 50 -3.52 16.12 6.74
N GLU A 51 -3.62 16.80 5.59
CA GLU A 51 -4.60 16.46 4.56
C GLU A 51 -4.20 15.19 3.81
N ILE A 52 -2.92 15.01 3.51
CA ILE A 52 -2.38 13.78 2.90
C ILE A 52 -2.62 12.57 3.81
N THR A 53 -2.35 12.68 5.11
CA THR A 53 -2.59 11.57 6.05
C THR A 53 -4.06 11.15 6.08
N LYS A 54 -4.98 12.12 6.08
CA LYS A 54 -6.43 11.87 5.98
C LYS A 54 -6.82 11.25 4.65
N LEU A 55 -6.32 11.80 3.54
CA LEU A 55 -6.66 11.36 2.19
C LEU A 55 -6.29 9.89 1.95
N PHE A 56 -5.10 9.47 2.41
CA PHE A 56 -4.60 8.11 2.23
C PHE A 56 -4.84 7.19 3.42
N ASN A 57 -5.52 7.69 4.47
CA ASN A 57 -5.77 6.96 5.72
C ASN A 57 -4.49 6.34 6.32
N VAL A 58 -3.42 7.14 6.39
CA VAL A 58 -2.12 6.76 6.98
C VAL A 58 -1.78 7.67 8.14
N SER A 59 -1.07 7.16 9.14
CA SER A 59 -0.54 8.00 10.22
C SER A 59 0.60 8.90 9.75
N LEU A 60 0.84 10.00 10.47
CA LEU A 60 1.99 10.88 10.21
C LEU A 60 3.32 10.11 10.25
N ASN A 61 3.45 9.16 11.18
CA ASN A 61 4.62 8.29 11.27
C ASN A 61 4.80 7.44 10.01
N GLN A 62 3.72 6.89 9.45
CA GLN A 62 3.78 6.14 8.19
C GLN A 62 4.14 7.03 7.01
N LEU A 63 3.63 8.27 6.96
CA LEU A 63 3.98 9.22 5.91
C LEU A 63 5.46 9.65 5.98
N ILE A 64 6.02 9.82 7.18
CA ILE A 64 7.42 10.27 7.37
C ILE A 64 8.41 9.10 7.27
N LYS A 65 8.19 8.01 8.00
CA LYS A 65 9.11 6.86 8.04
C LYS A 65 8.94 5.93 6.84
N GLY A 66 7.83 6.08 6.14
CA GLY A 66 7.46 5.34 4.97
C GLY A 66 6.41 4.27 5.21
N VAL A 67 5.57 4.11 4.20
CA VAL A 67 4.62 3.00 4.13
C VAL A 67 5.36 1.79 3.59
N GLU A 68 5.30 0.67 4.32
CA GLU A 68 5.85 -0.61 3.86
C GLU A 68 4.97 -1.16 2.73
N ILE A 69 5.16 -0.60 1.54
CA ILE A 69 4.58 -1.14 0.31
C ILE A 69 5.54 -2.21 -0.20
N MET A 70 5.04 -3.44 -0.25
CA MET A 70 5.78 -4.58 -0.78
C MET A 70 5.36 -4.80 -2.23
N GLN A 71 6.33 -4.78 -3.14
CA GLN A 71 6.14 -5.24 -4.52
C GLN A 71 6.29 -6.76 -4.54
N VAL A 72 5.25 -7.46 -5.00
CA VAL A 72 5.21 -8.93 -5.05
C VAL A 72 4.57 -9.42 -6.33
N ASN A 73 4.92 -10.63 -6.77
CA ASN A 73 4.27 -11.25 -7.91
C ASN A 73 2.81 -11.62 -7.56
N LYS A 74 1.85 -11.17 -8.38
CA LYS A 74 0.42 -11.35 -8.10
C LYS A 74 -0.01 -12.81 -8.07
N TYR A 75 0.58 -13.66 -8.92
CA TYR A 75 0.22 -15.08 -8.99
C TYR A 75 0.74 -15.83 -7.76
N VAL A 76 1.95 -15.53 -7.31
CA VAL A 76 2.50 -16.11 -6.06
C VAL A 76 1.64 -15.70 -4.88
N TYR A 77 1.31 -14.40 -4.76
CA TYR A 77 0.43 -13.93 -3.70
C TYR A 77 -0.93 -14.62 -3.73
N SER A 78 -1.56 -14.71 -4.90
CA SER A 78 -2.86 -15.35 -5.08
C SER A 78 -2.85 -16.83 -4.72
N THR A 79 -1.85 -17.60 -5.17
CA THR A 79 -1.73 -19.03 -4.83
C THR A 79 -1.53 -19.23 -3.34
N LEU A 80 -0.67 -18.44 -2.70
CA LEU A 80 -0.48 -18.50 -1.25
C LEU A 80 -1.76 -18.12 -0.49
N ALA A 81 -2.50 -17.11 -0.96
CA ALA A 81 -3.74 -16.67 -0.32
C ALA A 81 -4.86 -17.71 -0.47
N PHE A 82 -4.94 -18.38 -1.63
CA PHE A 82 -5.98 -19.36 -1.91
C PHE A 82 -5.76 -20.67 -1.14
N PHE A 83 -4.53 -21.22 -1.18
CA PHE A 83 -4.25 -22.54 -0.61
C PHE A 83 -3.73 -22.49 0.83
N LEU A 84 -3.00 -21.43 1.19
CA LEU A 84 -2.35 -21.27 2.50
C LEU A 84 -2.84 -20.00 3.22
N GLY A 85 -3.99 -19.46 2.79
CA GLY A 85 -4.61 -18.26 3.34
C GLY A 85 -5.03 -18.43 4.78
N GLY A 86 -5.52 -19.61 5.18
CA GLY A 86 -5.91 -19.90 6.57
C GLY A 86 -4.79 -19.73 7.58
N PHE A 87 -3.54 -19.92 7.15
CA PHE A 87 -2.34 -19.74 7.97
C PHE A 87 -1.67 -18.37 7.79
N GLY A 88 -2.23 -17.51 6.93
CA GLY A 88 -1.66 -16.19 6.65
C GLY A 88 -0.36 -16.21 5.84
N ALA A 89 -0.10 -17.25 5.03
CA ALA A 89 1.15 -17.38 4.27
C ALA A 89 1.39 -16.21 3.31
N HIS A 90 0.35 -15.74 2.62
CA HIS A 90 0.42 -14.55 1.77
C HIS A 90 0.71 -13.27 2.55
N LYS A 91 0.34 -13.19 3.84
CA LYS A 91 0.70 -12.07 4.73
C LYS A 91 2.16 -12.10 5.16
N PHE A 92 2.71 -13.29 5.43
CA PHE A 92 4.14 -13.46 5.67
C PHE A 92 4.97 -13.12 4.43
N TYR A 93 4.48 -13.49 3.24
CA TYR A 93 5.15 -13.17 1.98
C TYR A 93 5.32 -11.67 1.76
N VAL A 94 4.34 -10.85 2.18
CA VAL A 94 4.43 -9.38 2.17
C VAL A 94 4.97 -8.79 3.48
N LYS A 95 5.69 -9.58 4.29
CA LYS A 95 6.33 -9.16 5.56
C LYS A 95 5.39 -8.56 6.61
N LYS A 96 4.08 -8.77 6.50
CA LYS A 96 3.08 -8.29 7.46
C LYS A 96 2.92 -9.24 8.64
N ASN A 97 4.02 -9.44 9.37
CA ASN A 97 4.14 -10.47 10.41
C ASN A 97 3.06 -10.37 11.49
N LYS A 98 2.66 -9.15 11.88
CA LYS A 98 1.58 -8.95 12.87
C LYS A 98 0.22 -9.48 12.38
N LYS A 99 -0.13 -9.19 11.12
CA LYS A 99 -1.37 -9.71 10.51
C LYS A 99 -1.27 -11.22 10.28
N ALA A 100 -0.11 -11.72 9.89
CA ALA A 100 0.10 -13.15 9.68
C ALA A 100 -0.02 -13.94 11.00
N LEU A 101 0.53 -13.43 12.11
CA LEU A 101 0.35 -14.02 13.43
C LEU A 101 -1.12 -14.00 13.87
N LEU A 102 -1.86 -12.92 13.56
CA LEU A 102 -3.30 -12.86 13.80
C LEU A 102 -4.06 -13.97 13.06
N TYR A 103 -3.70 -14.22 11.80
CA TYR A 103 -4.28 -15.32 11.02
C TYR A 103 -3.98 -16.68 11.67
N LEU A 104 -2.76 -16.91 12.15
CA LEU A 104 -2.41 -18.14 12.87
C LEU A 104 -3.19 -18.30 14.17
N LEU A 105 -3.38 -17.22 14.94
CA LEU A 105 -4.14 -17.28 16.19
C LEU A 105 -5.62 -17.63 15.98
N PHE A 106 -6.19 -17.20 14.85
CA PHE A 106 -7.59 -17.44 14.51
C PHE A 106 -7.79 -18.55 13.47
N CYS A 107 -6.77 -19.31 13.09
CA CYS A 107 -6.87 -20.28 12.00
C CYS A 107 -7.92 -21.38 12.30
N TRP A 108 -8.10 -21.73 13.58
CA TRP A 108 -9.10 -22.70 14.05
C TRP A 108 -10.55 -22.25 13.84
N THR A 109 -10.80 -20.99 13.49
CA THR A 109 -12.13 -20.46 13.19
C THR A 109 -12.52 -20.61 11.73
N GLU A 110 -11.60 -21.04 10.85
CA GLU A 110 -11.75 -21.09 9.38
C GLU A 110 -11.96 -19.72 8.70
N ILE A 111 -12.35 -18.67 9.45
CA ILE A 111 -12.55 -17.29 8.96
C ILE A 111 -11.32 -16.76 8.19
N PRO A 112 -10.07 -16.93 8.67
CA PRO A 112 -8.89 -16.48 7.92
C PRO A 112 -8.74 -17.15 6.55
N GLY A 113 -9.20 -18.40 6.41
CA GLY A 113 -9.20 -19.13 5.13
C GLY A 113 -10.13 -18.49 4.10
N VAL A 114 -11.36 -18.17 4.51
CA VAL A 114 -12.34 -17.47 3.66
C VAL A 114 -11.82 -16.08 3.26
N ILE A 115 -11.26 -15.32 4.20
CA ILE A 115 -10.65 -14.00 3.90
C ILE A 115 -9.49 -14.17 2.91
N GLY A 116 -8.62 -15.16 3.11
CA GLY A 116 -7.50 -15.45 2.21
C GLY A 116 -7.96 -15.77 0.79
N MET A 117 -9.01 -16.59 0.64
CA MET A 117 -9.57 -16.93 -0.66
C MET A 117 -10.11 -15.68 -1.38
N ILE A 118 -10.87 -14.82 -0.68
CA ILE A 118 -11.39 -13.56 -1.24
C ILE A 118 -10.24 -12.65 -1.68
N GLU A 119 -9.23 -12.47 -0.83
CA GLU A 119 -8.06 -11.65 -1.15
C GLU A 119 -7.27 -12.20 -2.35
N GLY A 120 -7.15 -13.53 -2.47
CA GLY A 120 -6.54 -14.18 -3.63
C GLY A 120 -7.27 -13.86 -4.92
N VAL A 121 -8.59 -14.01 -4.96
CA VAL A 121 -9.40 -13.69 -6.16
C VAL A 121 -9.30 -12.20 -6.51
N LEU A 122 -9.45 -11.31 -5.52
CA LEU A 122 -9.33 -9.86 -5.74
C LEU A 122 -7.95 -9.47 -6.27
N THR A 123 -6.91 -10.19 -5.88
CA THR A 123 -5.53 -9.94 -6.31
C THR A 123 -5.35 -10.22 -7.80
N LEU A 124 -6.04 -11.22 -8.37
CA LEU A 124 -5.96 -11.52 -9.80
C LEU A 124 -6.54 -10.42 -10.69
N VAL A 125 -7.51 -9.66 -10.18
CA VAL A 125 -8.16 -8.54 -10.88
C VAL A 125 -7.34 -7.24 -10.75
N ARG A 126 -6.34 -7.18 -9.85
CA ARG A 126 -5.52 -5.97 -9.69
C ARG A 126 -4.63 -5.74 -10.92
N PRO A 127 -4.53 -4.47 -11.37
CA PRO A 127 -3.57 -4.12 -12.41
C PRO A 127 -2.15 -4.40 -11.92
N SER A 128 -1.32 -4.94 -12.81
CA SER A 128 0.08 -5.30 -12.52
C SER A 128 1.01 -4.68 -13.56
N ASP A 129 2.30 -4.58 -13.21
CA ASP A 129 3.34 -4.21 -14.17
C ASP A 129 3.58 -5.32 -15.23
N SER A 130 4.52 -5.08 -16.16
CA SER A 130 4.89 -6.02 -17.22
C SER A 130 5.43 -7.36 -16.71
N GLU A 131 5.88 -7.43 -15.46
CA GLU A 131 6.41 -8.63 -14.82
C GLU A 131 5.37 -9.30 -13.91
N ASN A 132 4.11 -8.85 -13.94
CA ASN A 132 3.00 -9.30 -13.10
C ASN A 132 3.18 -8.99 -11.60
N ASN A 133 3.98 -7.98 -11.25
CA ASN A 133 4.08 -7.53 -9.87
C ASN A 133 2.99 -6.51 -9.53
N ILE A 134 2.62 -6.50 -8.25
CA ILE A 134 1.67 -5.58 -7.65
C ILE A 134 2.21 -5.03 -6.34
N GLU A 135 1.73 -3.85 -5.99
CA GLU A 135 2.03 -3.21 -4.71
C GLU A 135 1.00 -3.61 -3.65
N ILE A 136 1.46 -4.15 -2.52
CA ILE A 136 0.64 -4.49 -1.36
C ILE A 136 1.06 -3.62 -0.18
N ASN A 137 0.15 -2.72 0.24
CA ASN A 137 0.20 -1.97 1.49
C ASN A 137 -0.57 -2.70 2.58
#